data_AF-A0A966S4X5-F1
#
_entry.id   AF-A0A966S4X5-F1
#
_cell.length_a   1.000
_cell.length_b   1.000
_cell.length_c   1.000
_cell.angle_alpha   90.00
_cell.angle_beta   90.00
_cell.angle_gamma   90.00
#
_symmetry.space_group_name_H-M   'P 1'
#
loop_
_entity.id
_entity.type
_entity.pdbx_description
1 polymer ?
#
loop_
_entity_poly.entity_id
_entity_poly.type
_entity_poly.pdbx_seq_one_letter_code
_entity_poly.pdbx_strand_id
1 'polypeptide(L)'
;MEIRPNQPQQPTYKQEFKESVDIYDKSFQGAMESNFDPQKRQYYKAMKESLEAMQDSANGLVNQHLLDLKQKLSQDTNAYIQDPSAENQKKIQKDIKDIRNSSP
;
A
#
# COMPACT_ATOMS: atom_id res chain seq x y z
N MET A 1 32.16 10.92 12.69
CA MET A 1 31.15 9.87 12.38
C MET A 1 29.92 10.21 13.18
N GLU A 2 28.90 10.79 12.54
CA GLU A 2 27.62 11.02 13.21
C GLU A 2 26.82 9.72 13.23
N ILE A 3 26.62 9.16 14.42
CA ILE A 3 25.73 8.03 14.66
C ILE A 3 24.32 8.63 14.77
N ARG A 4 23.53 8.55 13.69
CA ARG A 4 22.11 8.94 13.77
C ARG A 4 21.36 7.85 14.54
N PRO A 5 20.61 8.20 15.60
CA PRO A 5 19.90 7.22 16.41
C PRO A 5 18.82 6.53 15.56
N ASN A 6 18.69 5.22 15.75
CA ASN A 6 17.59 4.38 15.24
C ASN A 6 16.25 5.10 15.45
N GLN A 7 15.75 5.75 14.41
CA GLN A 7 14.34 6.11 14.34
C GLN A 7 13.59 4.78 14.14
N PRO A 8 12.54 4.48 14.93
CA PRO A 8 11.64 3.40 14.57
C PRO A 8 11.17 3.70 13.16
N GLN A 9 11.56 2.87 12.18
CA GLN A 9 11.06 2.99 10.83
C GLN A 9 9.55 2.87 10.96
N GLN A 10 8.83 3.95 10.67
CA GLN A 10 7.38 3.88 10.64
C GLN A 10 7.02 2.76 9.65
N PRO A 11 6.22 1.77 10.07
CA PRO A 11 5.89 0.65 9.20
C PRO A 11 5.27 1.18 7.92
N THR A 12 5.73 0.68 6.78
CA THR A 12 5.14 1.03 5.49
C THR A 12 3.73 0.46 5.39
N TYR A 13 2.87 1.01 4.52
CA TYR A 13 1.55 0.45 4.24
C TYR A 13 1.58 -1.07 3.92
N LYS A 14 2.67 -1.57 3.32
CA LYS A 14 2.84 -3.01 3.06
C LYS A 14 2.99 -3.82 4.35
N GLN A 15 3.71 -3.28 5.33
CA GLN A 15 3.90 -3.93 6.63
C GLN A 15 2.60 -3.89 7.43
N GLU A 16 1.92 -2.73 7.49
CA GLU A 16 0.62 -2.58 8.16
C GLU A 16 -0.44 -3.51 7.57
N PHE A 17 -0.48 -3.64 6.24
CA PHE A 17 -1.38 -4.58 5.56
C PHE A 17 -1.11 -6.03 6.02
N LYS A 18 0.16 -6.45 6.05
CA LYS A 18 0.54 -7.80 6.47
C LYS A 18 0.17 -8.06 7.94
N GLU A 19 0.50 -7.13 8.83
CA GLU A 19 0.18 -7.25 10.26
C GLU A 19 -1.33 -7.35 10.48
N SER A 20 -2.11 -6.58 9.71
CA SER A 20 -3.57 -6.64 9.78
C SER A 20 -4.12 -7.98 9.31
N VAL A 21 -3.59 -8.56 8.23
CA VAL A 21 -3.92 -9.93 7.78
C VAL A 21 -3.62 -10.96 8.87
N ASP A 22 -2.45 -10.86 9.50
CA ASP A 22 -2.04 -11.78 10.58
C ASP A 22 -2.98 -11.69 11.80
N ILE A 23 -3.43 -10.49 12.16
CA ILE A 23 -4.40 -10.28 13.24
C ILE A 23 -5.76 -10.88 12.89
N TYR A 24 -6.21 -10.69 11.64
CA TYR A 24 -7.47 -11.25 11.17
C TYR A 24 -7.48 -12.78 11.23
N ASP A 25 -6.43 -13.43 10.71
CA ASP A 25 -6.34 -14.90 10.71
C ASP A 25 -6.33 -15.48 12.13
N LYS A 26 -5.52 -14.90 13.03
CA LYS A 26 -5.51 -15.31 14.45
C LYS A 26 -6.86 -15.11 15.12
N SER A 27 -7.54 -14.00 14.84
CA SER A 27 -8.85 -13.70 15.42
C SER A 27 -9.92 -14.64 14.87
N PHE A 28 -9.85 -14.97 13.58
CA PHE A 28 -10.73 -15.94 12.95
C PHE A 28 -10.56 -17.34 13.58
N GLN A 29 -9.32 -17.81 13.74
CA GLN A 29 -9.03 -19.08 14.42
C GLN A 29 -9.59 -19.07 15.86
N GLY A 30 -9.34 -18.00 16.62
CA GLY A 30 -9.88 -17.86 17.98
C GLY A 30 -11.41 -17.87 18.04
N ALA A 31 -12.09 -17.24 17.07
CA ALA A 31 -13.55 -17.27 16.98
C ALA A 31 -14.10 -18.67 16.68
N MET A 32 -13.40 -19.44 15.85
CA MET A 32 -13.74 -20.81 15.49
C MET A 32 -13.57 -21.79 16.65
N GLU A 33 -12.52 -21.60 17.46
CA GLU A 33 -12.18 -22.48 18.59
C GLU A 33 -12.95 -22.13 19.87
N SER A 34 -13.43 -20.89 20.01
CA SER A 34 -14.14 -20.47 21.21
C SER A 34 -15.54 -21.08 21.28
N ASN A 35 -15.94 -21.56 22.45
CA ASN A 35 -17.31 -22.00 22.75
C ASN A 35 -18.11 -20.95 23.53
N PHE A 36 -17.53 -19.78 23.81
CA PHE A 36 -18.12 -18.75 24.67
C PHE A 36 -18.43 -17.47 23.88
N ASP A 37 -19.70 -17.11 23.79
CA ASP A 37 -20.16 -15.99 22.95
C ASP A 37 -19.46 -14.64 23.22
N PRO A 38 -19.18 -14.23 24.48
CA PRO A 38 -18.42 -13.01 24.72
C PRO A 38 -17.01 -13.01 24.14
N GLN A 39 -16.30 -14.15 24.15
CA GLN A 39 -14.97 -14.27 23.53
C GLN A 39 -15.08 -14.21 22.01
N LYS A 40 -16.05 -14.90 21.40
CA LYS A 40 -16.33 -14.78 19.96
C LYS A 40 -16.58 -13.33 19.55
N ARG A 41 -17.33 -12.56 20.33
CA ARG A 41 -17.56 -11.13 20.06
C ARG A 41 -16.28 -10.31 20.08
N GLN A 42 -15.33 -10.61 20.96
CA GLN A 42 -14.03 -9.93 20.97
C GLN A 42 -13.21 -10.28 19.72
N TYR A 43 -13.18 -11.54 19.32
CA TYR A 43 -12.52 -11.94 18.08
C TYR A 43 -13.15 -11.30 16.84
N TYR A 44 -14.48 -11.26 16.74
CA TYR A 44 -15.15 -10.57 15.63
C TYR A 44 -14.86 -9.06 15.61
N LYS A 45 -14.73 -8.43 16.79
CA LYS A 45 -14.31 -7.03 16.88
C LYS A 45 -12.89 -6.85 16.32
N ALA A 46 -11.93 -7.69 16.72
CA ALA A 46 -10.57 -7.64 16.21
C ALA A 46 -10.49 -7.93 14.69
N MET A 47 -11.32 -8.84 14.18
CA MET A 47 -11.45 -9.08 12.74
C MET A 47 -11.96 -7.84 11.99
N LYS A 48 -12.93 -7.12 12.57
CA LYS A 48 -13.46 -5.90 11.95
C LYS A 48 -12.41 -4.79 11.91
N GLU A 49 -11.74 -4.54 13.04
CA GLU A 49 -10.70 -3.51 13.15
C GLU A 49 -9.51 -3.82 12.22
N SER A 50 -9.10 -5.09 12.11
CA SER A 50 -8.04 -5.49 11.17
C SER A 50 -8.48 -5.37 9.71
N LEU A 51 -9.75 -5.61 9.38
CA LEU A 51 -10.27 -5.41 8.02
C LEU A 51 -10.25 -3.92 7.62
N GLU A 52 -10.62 -3.03 8.55
CA GLU A 52 -10.54 -1.58 8.34
C GLU A 52 -9.08 -1.15 8.09
N ALA A 53 -8.15 -1.61 8.93
CA ALA A 53 -6.71 -1.35 8.74
C ALA A 53 -6.16 -1.91 7.42
N MET A 54 -6.57 -3.13 7.01
CA MET A 54 -6.20 -3.69 5.70
C MET A 54 -6.68 -2.80 4.54
N GLN A 55 -7.90 -2.27 4.60
CA GLN A 55 -8.43 -1.39 3.57
C GLN A 55 -7.66 -0.07 3.50
N ASP A 56 -7.37 0.54 4.65
CA ASP A 56 -6.61 1.79 4.71
C ASP A 56 -5.19 1.60 4.16
N SER A 57 -4.50 0.53 4.56
CA SER A 57 -3.17 0.22 4.03
C SER A 57 -3.20 -0.11 2.53
N ALA A 58 -4.23 -0.82 2.03
CA ALA A 58 -4.38 -1.08 0.61
C ALA A 58 -4.58 0.22 -0.19
N ASN A 59 -5.43 1.13 0.30
CA ASN A 59 -5.60 2.46 -0.29
C ASN A 59 -4.29 3.26 -0.27
N GLY A 60 -3.54 3.19 0.83
CA GLY A 60 -2.21 3.78 0.95
C GLY A 60 -1.23 3.25 -0.10
N LEU A 61 -1.22 1.94 -0.35
CA LEU A 61 -0.40 1.31 -1.39
C LEU A 61 -0.79 1.75 -2.81
N VAL A 62 -2.08 1.83 -3.10
CA VAL A 62 -2.58 2.33 -4.40
C VAL A 62 -2.16 3.79 -4.61
N ASN A 63 -2.34 4.62 -3.58
CA ASN A 63 -1.93 6.03 -3.64
C ASN A 63 -0.42 6.18 -3.80
N GLN A 64 0.39 5.39 -3.10
CA GLN A 64 1.84 5.39 -3.26
C GLN A 64 2.23 4.98 -4.68
N HIS A 65 1.61 3.93 -5.24
CA HIS A 65 1.86 3.51 -6.61
C HIS A 65 1.51 4.61 -7.63
N LEU A 66 0.38 5.31 -7.44
CA LEU A 66 -0.01 6.44 -8.27
C LEU A 66 0.99 7.61 -8.16
N LEU A 67 1.53 7.88 -6.97
CA LEU A 67 2.57 8.89 -6.78
C LEU A 67 3.85 8.51 -7.52
N ASP A 68 4.29 7.25 -7.41
CA ASP A 68 5.49 6.76 -8.10
C ASP A 68 5.34 6.86 -9.63
N LEU A 69 4.18 6.50 -10.17
CA LEU A 69 3.88 6.65 -11.61
C LEU A 69 3.90 8.13 -12.05
N LYS A 70 3.36 9.04 -11.24
CA LYS A 70 3.39 10.49 -11.54
C LYS A 70 4.81 11.06 -11.50
N GLN A 71 5.64 10.61 -10.55
CA GLN A 71 7.05 10.99 -10.49
C GLN A 71 7.79 10.50 -11.73
N LYS A 72 7.55 9.27 -12.16
CA LYS A 72 8.12 8.71 -13.37
C LYS A 72 7.71 9.47 -14.64
N LEU A 73 6.41 9.80 -14.77
CA LEU A 73 5.92 10.63 -15.88
C LEU A 73 6.64 11.99 -15.91
N SER A 74 6.86 12.62 -14.76
CA SER A 74 7.61 13.87 -14.66
C SER A 74 9.06 13.72 -15.15
N GLN A 75 9.74 12.65 -14.73
CA GLN A 75 11.10 12.33 -15.18
C GLN A 75 11.16 12.08 -16.69
N ASP A 76 10.27 11.25 -17.24
CA ASP A 76 10.23 10.92 -18.67
C ASP A 76 9.80 12.14 -19.51
N THR A 77 8.99 13.03 -18.97
CA THR A 77 8.67 14.33 -19.58
C THR A 77 9.91 15.23 -19.66
N ASN A 78 10.67 15.34 -18.58
CA ASN A 78 11.93 16.10 -18.58
C ASN A 78 12.94 15.52 -19.58
N ALA A 79 13.04 14.18 -19.67
CA ALA A 79 13.90 13.52 -20.65
C ALA A 79 13.46 13.83 -22.09
N TYR A 80 12.16 13.83 -22.38
CA TYR A 80 11.64 14.21 -23.69
C TYR A 80 11.87 15.67 -24.05
N ILE A 81 11.78 16.59 -23.08
CA ILE A 81 12.09 18.02 -23.30
C ILE A 81 13.57 18.19 -23.71
N GLN A 82 14.47 17.40 -23.13
CA GLN A 82 15.90 17.42 -23.44
C GLN A 82 16.23 16.68 -24.76
N ASP A 83 15.55 15.56 -25.01
CA ASP A 83 15.68 14.75 -26.23
C ASP A 83 14.30 14.32 -26.73
N PRO A 84 13.71 15.04 -27.72
CA PRO A 84 12.37 14.77 -28.24
C PRO A 84 12.36 13.60 -29.23
N SER A 85 12.99 12.49 -28.86
CA SER A 85 13.05 11.27 -29.65
C SER A 85 11.74 10.48 -29.56
N ALA A 86 11.47 9.67 -30.60
CA ALA A 86 10.32 8.78 -30.63
C ALA A 86 10.32 7.76 -29.46
N GLU A 87 11.50 7.43 -28.93
CA GLU A 87 11.62 6.57 -27.75
C GLU A 87 11.09 7.27 -26.49
N ASN A 88 11.52 8.50 -26.22
CA ASN A 88 11.05 9.26 -25.05
C ASN A 88 9.55 9.61 -25.17
N GLN A 89 9.07 9.86 -26.40
CA GLN A 89 7.63 10.01 -26.64
C GLN A 89 6.84 8.74 -26.28
N LYS A 90 7.34 7.54 -26.63
CA LYS A 90 6.71 6.27 -26.25
C LYS A 90 6.69 6.05 -24.74
N LYS A 91 7.74 6.46 -24.02
CA LYS A 91 7.81 6.39 -22.55
C LYS A 91 6.70 7.21 -21.90
N ILE A 92 6.54 8.48 -22.31
CA ILE A 92 5.45 9.35 -21.84
C ILE A 92 4.07 8.72 -22.12
N GLN A 93 3.84 8.22 -23.34
CA GLN A 93 2.56 7.60 -23.70
C GLN A 93 2.26 6.37 -22.83
N LYS A 94 3.29 5.56 -22.54
CA LYS A 94 3.18 4.42 -21.63
C LYS A 94 2.83 4.88 -20.21
N ASP A 95 3.55 5.86 -19.67
CA ASP A 95 3.32 6.34 -18.30
C ASP A 95 1.92 6.95 -18.13
N ILE A 96 1.44 7.71 -19.11
CA ILE A 96 0.06 8.22 -19.12
C ILE A 96 -0.95 7.07 -19.11
N LYS A 97 -0.70 6.02 -19.90
CA LYS A 97 -1.58 4.83 -19.95
C LYS A 97 -1.58 4.08 -18.62
N ASP A 98 -0.40 3.88 -18.03
CA ASP A 98 -0.25 3.19 -16.75
C ASP A 98 -0.99 3.95 -15.63
N ILE A 99 -0.89 5.30 -15.58
CA ILE A 99 -1.65 6.12 -14.61
C ILE A 99 -3.17 5.99 -14.80
N ARG A 100 -3.66 5.99 -16.04
CA ARG A 100 -5.10 5.84 -16.32
C ARG A 100 -5.63 4.48 -15.86
N ASN A 101 -4.82 3.43 -15.97
CA ASN A 101 -5.23 2.07 -15.58
C ASN A 101 -5.08 1.82 -14.07
N SER A 102 -4.30 2.62 -13.36
CA SER A 102 -4.08 2.49 -11.91
C SER A 102 -4.95 3.43 -11.06
N SER A 103 -5.74 4.32 -11.67
CA SER A 103 -6.70 5.16 -10.93
C SER A 103 -7.97 4.36 -10.62
N PRO A 104 -8.43 4.32 -9.36
CA PRO A 104 -9.68 3.65 -8.98
C PRO A 104 -10.94 4.33 -9.54
#